data_AF-A0A852R3K3-F1
#
_entry.id   AF-A0A852R3K3-F1
#
_cell.length_a   1.000
_cell.length_b   1.000
_cell.length_c   1.000
_cell.angle_alpha   90.00
_cell.angle_beta   90.00
_cell.angle_gamma   90.00
#
_symmetry.space_group_name_H-M   'P 1'
#
loop_
_entity.id
_entity.type
_entity.pdbx_description
1 polymer ?
#
loop_
_entity_poly.entity_id
_entity_poly.type
_entity_poly.pdbx_seq_one_letter_code
_entity_poly.pdbx_strand_id
1 'polypeptide(L)'
;MYGENGAQMRTELAALLRQHRVMHRLAADPAADRAAVGREVLRFRQSILVWCAQAVGVARPLAFANIPAKPADPFRAAAEHGAAIGELARALEYARAESQTKTASSIELTTPSPNVLVEHWRLAARAAALAEHDTAPDQARHLTAAQGRAVAGDVAAISQALVILDRRYRNTPEWVSLPGCDRLGWAALATALDVSLGQPDYSVDQTGWRPRTKPIRGPAKPGVLGVLQAEHNLLVRLKTFPNAMNLRLIVDSQRLLTTALIPYAQRIDPDLAGRWRERAATYSQIQRELRNVGGRLGNGAAATAEAANAVGRMKALPADAVLEPRMLGGFNVLFDRVDSRITDILEAGVERGAFVERVTVPRLVSGDGRLVHPVRERFVPVARPGDLDVIRTARKRLRPAASPVSDSPGVSRVNLHAALIHRPPEKGAPNVPYL
;
A
#
# COMPACT_ATOMS: atom_id res chain seq x y z
N MET A 1 2.49 3.87 -3.16
CA MET A 1 1.52 3.59 -2.09
C MET A 1 1.30 4.85 -1.29
N TYR A 2 0.18 4.97 -0.56
CA TYR A 2 -0.16 6.18 0.17
C TYR A 2 0.96 6.58 1.15
N GLY A 3 1.48 5.62 1.91
CA GLY A 3 2.56 5.88 2.87
C GLY A 3 3.85 6.36 2.22
N GLU A 4 4.21 5.83 1.05
CA GLU A 4 5.43 6.19 0.31
C GLU A 4 5.33 7.61 -0.25
N ASN A 5 4.28 7.87 -1.04
CA ASN A 5 4.08 9.17 -1.69
C ASN A 5 3.77 10.25 -0.64
N GLY A 6 2.97 9.92 0.38
CA GLY A 6 2.69 10.78 1.52
C GLY A 6 3.94 11.10 2.35
N ALA A 7 4.81 10.11 2.61
CA ALA A 7 6.06 10.34 3.32
C ALA A 7 7.03 11.21 2.51
N GLN A 8 7.10 11.01 1.19
CA GLN A 8 7.91 11.85 0.31
C GLN A 8 7.43 13.30 0.35
N MET A 9 6.12 13.57 0.13
CA MET A 9 5.56 14.92 0.26
C MET A 9 5.89 15.58 1.61
N ARG A 10 5.66 14.87 2.72
CA ARG A 10 5.93 15.38 4.07
C ARG A 10 7.42 15.69 4.28
N THR A 11 8.31 14.85 3.76
CA THR A 11 9.77 15.02 3.89
C THR A 11 10.25 16.25 3.12
N GLU A 12 9.80 16.42 1.88
CA GLU A 12 10.19 17.55 1.04
C GLU A 12 9.62 18.88 1.57
N LEU A 13 8.37 18.88 2.04
CA LEU A 13 7.76 20.06 2.68
C LEU A 13 8.46 20.41 4.00
N ALA A 14 8.84 19.41 4.80
CA ALA A 14 9.62 19.63 6.01
C ALA A 14 10.99 20.24 5.70
N ALA A 15 11.65 19.77 4.62
CA ALA A 15 12.90 20.36 4.14
C ALA A 15 12.71 21.84 3.78
N LEU A 16 11.69 22.16 2.97
CA LEU A 16 11.33 23.55 2.60
C LEU A 16 11.06 24.44 3.82
N LEU A 17 10.32 23.95 4.82
CA LEU A 17 9.99 24.71 6.04
C LEU A 17 11.22 24.99 6.92
N ARG A 18 12.23 24.12 6.91
CA ARG A 18 13.52 24.34 7.60
C ARG A 18 14.42 25.32 6.86
N GLN A 19 14.16 25.60 5.59
CA GLN A 19 14.93 26.57 4.82
C GLN A 19 14.51 28.00 5.19
N HIS A 20 15.48 28.80 5.62
CA HIS A 20 15.31 30.24 5.88
C HIS A 20 15.94 31.08 4.76
N ARG A 21 15.51 32.34 4.63
CA ARG A 21 16.02 33.30 3.64
C ARG A 21 15.83 32.82 2.18
N VAL A 22 14.61 32.42 1.84
CA VAL A 22 14.20 31.98 0.50
C VAL A 22 14.70 32.92 -0.60
N MET A 23 14.59 34.23 -0.39
CA MET A 23 15.07 35.25 -1.35
C MET A 23 16.57 35.20 -1.64
N HIS A 24 17.42 34.94 -0.65
CA HIS A 24 18.86 34.83 -0.88
C HIS A 24 19.20 33.53 -1.63
N ARG A 25 18.45 32.45 -1.39
CA ARG A 25 18.66 31.15 -2.04
C ARG A 25 18.11 31.11 -3.47
N LEU A 26 17.09 31.92 -3.76
CA LEU A 26 16.58 32.14 -5.11
C LEU A 26 17.41 33.19 -5.89
N ALA A 27 18.11 34.10 -5.20
CA ALA A 27 18.92 35.17 -5.80
C ALA A 27 20.36 34.80 -6.14
N ALA A 28 20.76 33.53 -6.00
CA ALA A 28 22.00 33.05 -6.61
C ALA A 28 21.97 33.18 -8.15
N ASP A 29 20.77 33.30 -8.72
CA ASP A 29 20.51 33.49 -10.15
C ASP A 29 19.98 34.91 -10.48
N PRO A 30 20.20 35.43 -11.71
CA PRO A 30 19.72 36.73 -12.18
C PRO A 30 18.21 37.01 -11.95
N ALA A 31 17.81 38.28 -11.97
CA ALA A 31 16.43 38.70 -11.68
C ALA A 31 15.36 38.13 -12.64
N ALA A 32 15.69 37.92 -13.92
CA ALA A 32 14.78 37.29 -14.89
C ALA A 32 14.53 35.80 -14.57
N ASP A 33 15.56 35.10 -14.09
CA ASP A 33 15.47 33.70 -13.70
C ASP A 33 14.63 33.53 -12.42
N ARG A 34 14.62 34.53 -11.52
CA ARG A 34 13.78 34.51 -10.31
C ARG A 34 12.27 34.51 -10.59
N ALA A 35 11.82 35.26 -11.60
CA ALA A 35 10.40 35.26 -12.00
C ALA A 35 10.01 33.93 -12.65
N ALA A 36 10.88 33.36 -13.48
CA ALA A 36 10.68 32.04 -14.08
C ALA A 36 10.58 30.95 -13.01
N VAL A 37 11.51 30.96 -12.03
CA VAL A 37 11.51 30.05 -10.88
C VAL A 37 10.26 30.23 -10.01
N GLY A 38 9.84 31.47 -9.76
CA GLY A 38 8.60 31.76 -9.04
C GLY A 38 7.38 31.12 -9.70
N ARG A 39 7.25 31.26 -11.03
CA ARG A 39 6.17 30.62 -11.80
C ARG A 39 6.24 29.10 -11.81
N GLU A 40 7.43 28.52 -11.80
CA GLU A 40 7.62 27.07 -11.68
C GLU A 40 7.15 26.55 -10.32
N VAL A 41 7.56 27.22 -9.23
CA VAL A 41 7.13 26.90 -7.87
C VAL A 41 5.62 27.04 -7.70
N LEU A 42 4.99 28.07 -8.28
CA LEU A 42 3.54 28.23 -8.26
C LEU A 42 2.81 27.03 -8.88
N ARG A 43 3.32 26.48 -9.98
CA ARG A 43 2.76 25.29 -10.64
C ARG A 43 2.92 24.02 -9.81
N PHE A 44 4.08 23.85 -9.16
CA PHE A 44 4.29 22.75 -8.21
C PHE A 44 3.38 22.86 -6.98
N ARG A 45 3.22 24.08 -6.42
CA ARG A 45 2.28 24.36 -5.33
C ARG A 45 0.85 24.00 -5.73
N GLN A 46 0.44 24.32 -6.96
CA GLN A 46 -0.89 23.98 -7.47
C GLN A 46 -1.13 22.47 -7.52
N SER A 47 -0.15 21.67 -7.96
CA SER A 47 -0.27 20.20 -7.95
C SER A 47 -0.49 19.64 -6.54
N ILE A 48 0.20 20.18 -5.53
CA ILE A 48 0.00 19.78 -4.12
C ILE A 48 -1.39 20.19 -3.62
N LEU A 49 -1.84 21.40 -3.95
CA LEU A 49 -3.17 21.90 -3.59
C LEU A 49 -4.30 21.03 -4.16
N VAL A 50 -4.17 20.62 -5.43
CA VAL A 50 -5.12 19.72 -6.10
C VAL A 50 -5.21 18.38 -5.35
N TRP A 51 -4.07 17.78 -5.00
CA TRP A 51 -4.06 16.56 -4.21
C TRP A 51 -4.72 16.75 -2.85
N CYS A 52 -4.45 17.85 -2.12
CA CYS A 52 -5.10 18.14 -0.84
C CYS A 52 -6.63 18.18 -0.96
N ALA A 53 -7.16 18.85 -1.99
CA ALA A 53 -8.60 18.95 -2.25
C ALA A 53 -9.23 17.57 -2.55
N GLN A 54 -8.55 16.73 -3.35
CA GLN A 54 -9.01 15.37 -3.64
C GLN A 54 -8.99 14.48 -2.39
N ALA A 55 -7.87 14.49 -1.65
CA ALA A 55 -7.66 13.66 -0.48
C ALA A 55 -8.63 14.00 0.66
N VAL A 56 -8.92 15.28 0.89
CA VAL A 56 -9.92 15.68 1.90
C VAL A 56 -11.34 15.29 1.47
N GLY A 57 -11.66 15.34 0.17
CA GLY A 57 -12.94 14.87 -0.37
C GLY A 57 -13.18 13.38 -0.08
N VAL A 58 -12.11 12.58 -0.11
CA VAL A 58 -12.13 11.14 0.23
C VAL A 58 -12.28 10.89 1.72
N ALA A 59 -11.59 11.66 2.56
CA ALA A 59 -11.63 11.51 4.02
C ALA A 59 -12.94 12.04 4.64
N ARG A 60 -13.52 13.11 4.08
CA ARG A 60 -14.72 13.78 4.60
C ARG A 60 -15.91 12.85 4.91
N PRO A 61 -16.36 11.95 4.01
CA PRO A 61 -17.51 11.09 4.32
C PRO A 61 -17.23 10.04 5.42
N LEU A 62 -15.96 9.81 5.75
CA LEU A 62 -15.53 8.80 6.72
C LEU A 62 -15.22 9.40 8.10
N ALA A 63 -15.03 10.72 8.17
CA ALA A 63 -14.63 11.42 9.38
C ALA A 63 -15.85 11.96 10.13
N PHE A 64 -16.09 11.43 11.32
CA PHE A 64 -17.01 12.03 12.29
C PHE A 64 -16.26 13.05 13.15
N ALA A 65 -16.85 14.24 13.35
CA ALA A 65 -16.32 15.26 14.24
C ALA A 65 -16.28 14.73 15.68
N ASN A 66 -15.17 14.94 16.38
CA ASN A 66 -15.05 14.54 17.79
C ASN A 66 -15.59 15.64 18.74
N ILE A 67 -15.92 16.81 18.19
CA ILE A 67 -16.55 17.92 18.90
C ILE A 67 -18.08 17.73 18.84
N PRO A 68 -18.80 17.79 19.98
CA PRO A 68 -20.25 17.70 20.00
C PRO A 68 -20.89 18.74 19.08
N ALA A 69 -21.82 18.33 18.23
CA ALA A 69 -22.59 19.26 17.42
C ALA A 69 -23.39 20.21 18.32
N LYS A 70 -23.25 21.52 18.11
CA LYS A 70 -24.13 22.50 18.75
C LYS A 70 -25.56 22.24 18.24
N PRO A 71 -26.60 22.26 19.10
CA PRO A 71 -27.98 22.11 18.64
C PRO A 71 -28.26 23.10 17.51
N ALA A 72 -28.83 22.61 16.41
CA ALA A 72 -29.17 23.45 15.27
C ALA A 72 -30.19 24.52 15.72
N ASP A 73 -29.90 25.78 15.41
CA ASP A 73 -30.85 26.88 15.57
C ASP A 73 -32.00 26.67 14.58
N PRO A 74 -33.26 26.50 15.02
CA PRO A 74 -34.39 26.20 14.14
C PRO A 74 -34.72 27.33 13.14
N PHE A 75 -34.14 28.53 13.31
CA PHE A 75 -34.34 29.67 12.42
C PHE A 75 -33.20 29.88 11.41
N ARG A 76 -32.16 29.04 11.45
CA ARG A 76 -31.10 29.00 10.44
C ARG A 76 -31.15 27.64 9.75
N ALA A 77 -31.08 27.63 8.42
CA ALA A 77 -30.85 26.37 7.69
C ALA A 77 -29.66 25.66 8.35
N ALA A 78 -29.77 24.34 8.57
CA ALA A 78 -28.71 23.51 9.12
C ALA A 78 -27.52 23.50 8.16
N ALA A 79 -26.78 24.60 8.09
CA ALA A 79 -25.44 24.59 7.58
C ALA A 79 -24.68 23.65 8.51
N GLU A 80 -24.02 22.65 7.92
CA GLU A 80 -23.07 21.73 8.55
C GLU A 80 -21.93 22.53 9.23
N HIS A 81 -22.27 23.29 10.26
CA HIS A 81 -21.35 23.91 11.19
C HIS A 81 -20.92 22.79 12.11
N GLY A 82 -19.69 22.30 11.98
CA GLY A 82 -19.11 21.50 13.06
C GLY A 82 -18.14 20.39 12.68
N ALA A 83 -18.00 20.01 11.41
CA ALA A 83 -16.89 19.14 11.03
C ALA A 83 -15.74 20.01 10.54
N ALA A 84 -14.67 20.15 11.33
CA ALA A 84 -13.49 20.94 10.97
C ALA A 84 -12.94 20.55 9.58
N ILE A 85 -12.99 19.25 9.26
CA ILE A 85 -12.67 18.69 7.94
C ILE A 85 -13.56 19.23 6.81
N GLY A 86 -14.83 19.55 7.07
CA GLY A 86 -15.76 20.12 6.10
C GLY A 86 -15.42 21.57 5.74
N GLU A 87 -14.99 22.37 6.72
CA GLU A 87 -14.44 23.71 6.46
C GLU A 87 -13.11 23.63 5.71
N LEU A 88 -12.24 22.66 6.04
CA LEU A 88 -10.99 22.44 5.33
C LEU A 88 -11.24 22.08 3.86
N ALA A 89 -12.19 21.17 3.60
CA ALA A 89 -12.60 20.82 2.24
C ALA A 89 -13.11 22.03 1.46
N ARG A 90 -13.98 22.87 2.07
CA ARG A 90 -14.48 24.08 1.42
C ARG A 90 -13.39 25.12 1.16
N ALA A 91 -12.46 25.30 2.10
CA ALA A 91 -11.34 26.23 1.93
C ALA A 91 -10.37 25.76 0.82
N LEU A 92 -10.08 24.46 0.75
CA LEU A 92 -9.23 23.87 -0.29
C LEU A 92 -9.89 23.96 -1.67
N GLU A 93 -11.19 23.65 -1.78
CA GLU A 93 -11.91 23.78 -3.04
C GLU A 93 -12.01 25.23 -3.52
N TYR A 94 -12.24 26.17 -2.61
CA TYR A 94 -12.20 27.59 -2.93
C TYR A 94 -10.82 28.03 -3.44
N ALA A 95 -9.75 27.67 -2.71
CA ALA A 95 -8.38 27.97 -3.13
C ALA A 95 -8.03 27.35 -4.49
N ARG A 96 -8.54 26.14 -4.77
CA ARG A 96 -8.35 25.44 -6.04
C ARG A 96 -9.10 26.11 -7.18
N ALA A 97 -10.37 26.49 -6.97
CA ALA A 97 -11.23 27.08 -7.99
C ALA A 97 -10.80 28.50 -8.38
N GLU A 98 -10.34 29.30 -7.41
CA GLU A 98 -9.89 30.68 -7.65
C GLU A 98 -8.44 30.77 -8.15
N SER A 99 -7.69 29.66 -8.12
CA SER A 99 -6.31 29.66 -8.61
C SER A 99 -6.27 29.73 -10.13
N GLN A 100 -5.66 30.79 -10.65
CA GLN A 100 -5.37 30.94 -12.10
C GLN A 100 -4.14 30.15 -12.54
N THR A 101 -3.42 29.54 -11.60
CA THR A 101 -2.17 28.81 -11.89
C THR A 101 -2.51 27.41 -12.41
N LYS A 102 -1.91 27.01 -13.53
CA LYS A 102 -2.03 25.63 -14.04
C LYS A 102 -1.21 24.65 -13.21
N THR A 103 -1.60 23.39 -13.18
CA THR A 103 -0.77 22.33 -12.59
C THR A 103 0.51 22.10 -13.40
N ALA A 104 1.55 21.59 -12.74
CA ALA A 104 2.79 21.23 -13.42
C ALA A 104 2.58 20.09 -14.42
N SER A 105 3.24 20.18 -15.57
CA SER A 105 3.22 19.15 -16.60
C SER A 105 4.04 17.90 -16.21
N SER A 106 3.81 16.79 -16.91
CA SER A 106 4.58 15.55 -16.69
C SER A 106 6.09 15.75 -16.93
N ILE A 107 6.46 16.60 -17.89
CA ILE A 107 7.87 16.90 -18.20
C ILE A 107 8.50 17.67 -17.04
N GLU A 108 7.83 18.69 -16.52
CA GLU A 108 8.32 19.49 -15.37
C GLU A 108 8.44 18.63 -14.11
N LEU A 109 7.50 17.71 -13.88
CA LEU A 109 7.55 16.80 -12.73
C LEU A 109 8.66 15.73 -12.84
N THR A 110 9.20 15.49 -14.03
CA THR A 110 10.23 14.46 -14.27
C THR A 110 11.62 15.03 -14.52
N THR A 111 11.74 16.32 -14.82
CA THR A 111 13.01 17.01 -15.10
C THR A 111 13.61 17.57 -13.81
N PRO A 112 14.78 17.11 -13.34
CA PRO A 112 15.41 17.65 -12.13
C PRO A 112 15.77 19.13 -12.27
N SER A 113 15.63 19.89 -11.18
CA SER A 113 16.07 21.29 -11.14
C SER A 113 17.44 21.42 -10.46
N PRO A 114 18.37 22.25 -10.98
CA PRO A 114 19.65 22.52 -10.31
C PRO A 114 19.47 23.32 -9.01
N ASN A 115 18.37 24.05 -8.85
CA ASN A 115 18.07 24.80 -7.65
C ASN A 115 17.42 23.90 -6.59
N VAL A 116 18.10 23.69 -5.46
CA VAL A 116 17.66 22.80 -4.38
C VAL A 116 16.26 23.14 -3.85
N LEU A 117 15.89 24.44 -3.77
CA LEU A 117 14.55 24.83 -3.33
C LEU A 117 13.47 24.39 -4.34
N VAL A 118 13.73 24.61 -5.62
CA VAL A 118 12.83 24.23 -6.70
C VAL A 118 12.71 22.72 -6.78
N GLU A 119 13.82 22.01 -6.58
CA GLU A 119 13.86 20.56 -6.55
C GLU A 119 12.99 19.97 -5.42
N HIS A 120 13.04 20.53 -4.21
CA HIS A 120 12.13 20.11 -3.13
C HIS A 120 10.65 20.34 -3.49
N TRP A 121 10.32 21.49 -4.11
CA TRP A 121 8.95 21.75 -4.59
C TRP A 121 8.54 20.75 -5.69
N ARG A 122 9.42 20.46 -6.64
CA ARG A 122 9.19 19.50 -7.71
C ARG A 122 8.98 18.09 -7.16
N LEU A 123 9.82 17.64 -6.23
CA LEU A 123 9.70 16.31 -5.60
C LEU A 123 8.41 16.20 -4.78
N ALA A 124 8.02 17.23 -4.04
CA ALA A 124 6.74 17.29 -3.35
C ALA A 124 5.55 17.23 -4.34
N ALA A 125 5.59 18.01 -5.42
CA ALA A 125 4.55 18.02 -6.45
C ALA A 125 4.48 16.69 -7.23
N ARG A 126 5.61 16.05 -7.50
CA ARG A 126 5.68 14.72 -8.12
C ARG A 126 5.04 13.68 -7.22
N ALA A 127 5.35 13.71 -5.93
CA ALA A 127 4.76 12.81 -4.96
C ALA A 127 3.24 13.04 -4.83
N ALA A 128 2.78 14.30 -4.87
CA ALA A 128 1.35 14.65 -4.89
C ALA A 128 0.64 14.09 -6.13
N ALA A 129 1.22 14.28 -7.32
CA ALA A 129 0.66 13.75 -8.57
C ALA A 129 0.57 12.21 -8.58
N LEU A 130 1.55 11.51 -8.00
CA LEU A 130 1.51 10.06 -7.84
C LEU A 130 0.48 9.62 -6.79
N ALA A 131 0.32 10.40 -5.73
CA ALA A 131 -0.62 10.13 -4.64
C ALA A 131 -2.09 10.31 -5.05
N GLU A 132 -2.41 11.01 -6.15
CA GLU A 132 -3.78 11.10 -6.68
C GLU A 132 -4.38 9.72 -6.93
N HIS A 133 -3.57 8.77 -7.38
CA HIS A 133 -3.99 7.38 -7.58
C HIS A 133 -4.26 6.64 -6.26
N ASP A 134 -3.53 7.00 -5.20
CA ASP A 134 -3.70 6.39 -3.88
C ASP A 134 -5.02 6.83 -3.21
N THR A 135 -5.50 8.04 -3.53
CA THR A 135 -6.77 8.60 -3.05
C THR A 135 -7.90 8.50 -4.07
N ALA A 136 -7.81 7.61 -5.06
CA ALA A 136 -8.89 7.43 -6.03
C ALA A 136 -10.20 6.94 -5.34
N PRO A 137 -11.40 7.30 -5.85
CA PRO A 137 -12.67 6.91 -5.24
C PRO A 137 -12.86 5.41 -5.03
N ASP A 138 -12.25 4.57 -5.88
CA ASP A 138 -12.29 3.12 -5.74
C ASP A 138 -11.48 2.62 -4.52
N GLN A 139 -10.36 3.29 -4.20
CA GLN A 139 -9.56 2.97 -3.02
C GLN A 139 -10.22 3.50 -1.74
N ALA A 140 -10.91 4.64 -1.82
CA ALA A 140 -11.64 5.25 -0.70
C ALA A 140 -12.67 4.30 -0.07
N ARG A 141 -13.28 3.40 -0.85
CA ARG A 141 -14.26 2.40 -0.37
C ARG A 141 -13.69 1.40 0.63
N HIS A 142 -12.37 1.26 0.68
CA HIS A 142 -11.68 0.31 1.54
C HIS A 142 -11.09 0.97 2.80
N LEU A 143 -11.23 2.29 2.95
CA LEU A 143 -10.72 3.01 4.11
C LEU A 143 -11.71 2.91 5.29
N THR A 144 -11.17 2.67 6.48
CA THR A 144 -11.92 2.80 7.73
C THR A 144 -12.05 4.26 8.15
N ALA A 145 -12.97 4.58 9.08
CA ALA A 145 -13.09 5.92 9.64
C ALA A 145 -11.79 6.39 10.33
N ALA A 146 -11.08 5.50 11.02
CA ALA A 146 -9.81 5.80 11.68
C ALA A 146 -8.69 6.09 10.66
N GLN A 147 -8.65 5.35 9.55
CA GLN A 147 -7.73 5.62 8.43
C GLN A 147 -8.08 6.94 7.72
N GLY A 148 -9.37 7.24 7.54
CA GLY A 148 -9.85 8.52 7.02
C GLY A 148 -9.39 9.72 7.87
N ARG A 149 -9.40 9.59 9.20
CA ARG A 149 -8.85 10.62 10.11
C ARG A 149 -7.34 10.82 9.92
N ALA A 150 -6.58 9.74 9.73
CA ALA A 150 -5.14 9.85 9.45
C ALA A 150 -4.88 10.64 8.16
N VAL A 151 -5.65 10.37 7.10
CA VAL A 151 -5.59 11.13 5.83
C VAL A 151 -5.95 12.60 6.05
N ALA A 152 -7.02 12.88 6.82
CA ALA A 152 -7.43 14.25 7.13
C ALA A 152 -6.34 15.03 7.90
N GLY A 153 -5.66 14.37 8.85
CA GLY A 153 -4.53 14.95 9.58
C GLY A 153 -3.35 15.27 8.68
N ASP A 154 -3.02 14.40 7.72
CA ASP A 154 -1.97 14.66 6.74
C ASP A 154 -2.31 15.84 5.82
N VAL A 155 -3.56 15.91 5.33
CA VAL A 155 -4.01 17.05 4.51
C VAL A 155 -3.97 18.35 5.30
N ALA A 156 -4.38 18.33 6.57
CA ALA A 156 -4.30 19.49 7.46
C ALA A 156 -2.85 19.96 7.64
N ALA A 157 -1.92 19.05 7.95
CA ALA A 157 -0.50 19.39 8.12
C ALA A 157 0.15 19.93 6.83
N ILE A 158 -0.17 19.33 5.68
CA ILE A 158 0.33 19.78 4.38
C ILE A 158 -0.28 21.15 4.02
N SER A 159 -1.56 21.37 4.29
CA SER A 159 -2.22 22.67 4.08
C SER A 159 -1.59 23.78 4.93
N GLN A 160 -1.24 23.49 6.20
CA GLN A 160 -0.46 24.41 7.04
C GLN A 160 0.90 24.75 6.44
N ALA A 161 1.62 23.73 5.94
CA ALA A 161 2.90 23.93 5.29
C ALA A 161 2.78 24.87 4.08
N LEU A 162 1.75 24.67 3.24
CA LEU A 162 1.47 25.53 2.09
C LEU A 162 1.19 26.98 2.52
N VAL A 163 0.39 27.21 3.55
CA VAL A 163 0.09 28.56 4.07
C VAL A 163 1.35 29.26 4.59
N ILE A 164 2.20 28.56 5.33
CA ILE A 164 3.46 29.11 5.84
C ILE A 164 4.41 29.42 4.70
N LEU A 165 4.57 28.49 3.75
CA LEU A 165 5.45 28.69 2.60
C LEU A 165 4.93 29.81 1.70
N ASP A 166 3.62 29.93 1.47
CA ASP A 166 3.02 31.03 0.70
C ASP A 166 3.42 32.41 1.26
N ARG A 167 3.36 32.57 2.58
CA ARG A 167 3.82 33.79 3.26
C ARG A 167 5.32 34.03 3.09
N ARG A 168 6.15 32.98 3.09
CA ARG A 168 7.62 33.09 2.89
C ARG A 168 8.00 33.49 1.48
N TYR A 169 7.22 33.09 0.48
CA TYR A 169 7.48 33.37 -0.94
C TYR A 169 6.83 34.67 -1.44
N ARG A 170 6.05 35.38 -0.60
CA ARG A 170 5.33 36.61 -0.95
C ARG A 170 6.18 37.69 -1.65
N ASN A 171 7.47 37.76 -1.35
CA ASN A 171 8.38 38.75 -1.94
C ASN A 171 9.04 38.29 -3.25
N THR A 172 8.71 37.10 -3.74
CA THR A 172 9.20 36.60 -5.03
C THR A 172 8.51 37.39 -6.16
N PRO A 173 9.23 37.81 -7.21
CA PRO A 173 8.62 38.45 -8.37
C PRO A 173 7.50 37.58 -8.97
N GLU A 174 6.39 38.20 -9.37
CA GLU A 174 5.21 37.52 -9.95
C GLU A 174 4.53 36.49 -9.02
N TRP A 175 4.81 36.53 -7.71
CA TRP A 175 4.16 35.61 -6.76
C TRP A 175 2.68 35.91 -6.59
N VAL A 176 1.85 34.92 -6.88
CA VAL A 176 0.41 34.97 -6.61
C VAL A 176 0.11 34.22 -5.31
N SER A 177 -0.35 34.94 -4.29
CA SER A 177 -0.70 34.35 -2.99
C SER A 177 -1.89 33.39 -3.12
N LEU A 178 -1.98 32.43 -2.21
CA LEU A 178 -3.07 31.46 -2.23
C LEU A 178 -4.42 32.14 -1.92
N PRO A 179 -5.48 31.91 -2.73
CA PRO A 179 -6.80 32.47 -2.43
C PRO A 179 -7.34 31.93 -1.11
N GLY A 180 -7.82 32.82 -0.23
CA GLY A 180 -8.35 32.43 1.08
C GLY A 180 -7.31 31.84 2.05
N CYS A 181 -6.03 32.18 1.88
CA CYS A 181 -4.89 31.63 2.66
C CYS A 181 -5.14 31.57 4.18
N ASP A 182 -5.69 32.65 4.77
CA ASP A 182 -5.96 32.68 6.22
C ASP A 182 -7.09 31.73 6.63
N ARG A 183 -8.17 31.66 5.84
CA ARG A 183 -9.27 30.70 6.07
C ARG A 183 -8.77 29.26 5.97
N LEU A 184 -7.94 28.97 4.98
CA LEU A 184 -7.31 27.66 4.82
C LEU A 184 -6.45 27.31 6.04
N GLY A 185 -5.64 28.26 6.52
CA GLY A 185 -4.84 28.10 7.72
C GLY A 185 -5.68 27.78 8.96
N TRP A 186 -6.76 28.51 9.20
CA TRP A 186 -7.63 28.22 10.35
C TRP A 186 -8.34 26.86 10.22
N ALA A 187 -8.88 26.54 9.05
CA ALA A 187 -9.57 25.29 8.81
C ALA A 187 -8.64 24.07 8.92
N ALA A 188 -7.40 24.20 8.45
CA ALA A 188 -6.38 23.16 8.60
C ALA A 188 -6.00 22.97 10.08
N LEU A 189 -5.86 24.05 10.86
CA LEU A 189 -5.54 23.94 12.29
C LEU A 189 -6.68 23.27 13.07
N ALA A 190 -7.92 23.68 12.82
CA ALA A 190 -9.10 23.09 13.43
C ALA A 190 -9.19 21.58 13.11
N THR A 191 -8.89 21.19 11.86
CA THR A 191 -8.90 19.79 11.43
C THR A 191 -7.79 18.98 12.11
N ALA A 192 -6.58 19.54 12.21
CA ALA A 192 -5.47 18.90 12.90
C ALA A 192 -5.79 18.64 14.38
N LEU A 193 -6.44 19.61 15.05
CA LEU A 193 -6.91 19.46 16.43
C LEU A 193 -7.98 18.36 16.53
N ASP A 194 -9.00 18.38 15.68
CA ASP A 194 -10.07 17.38 15.69
C ASP A 194 -9.52 15.96 15.46
N VAL A 195 -8.55 15.80 14.55
CA VAL A 195 -7.86 14.51 14.32
C VAL A 195 -7.04 14.08 15.53
N SER A 196 -6.34 15.00 16.20
CA SER A 196 -5.53 14.70 17.39
C SER A 196 -6.37 14.27 18.61
N LEU A 197 -7.63 14.72 18.69
CA LEU A 197 -8.58 14.28 19.70
C LEU A 197 -9.17 12.88 19.40
N GLY A 198 -9.04 12.42 18.15
CA GLY A 198 -9.44 11.08 17.74
C GLY A 198 -8.32 10.05 17.86
N GLN A 199 -8.64 8.79 17.56
CA GLN A 199 -7.65 7.73 17.36
C GLN A 199 -7.47 7.50 15.85
N PRO A 200 -6.47 8.14 15.20
CA PRO A 200 -6.15 7.86 13.80
C PRO A 200 -5.45 6.50 13.66
N ASP A 201 -5.75 5.80 12.56
CA ASP A 201 -5.10 4.53 12.22
C ASP A 201 -4.11 4.74 11.07
N TYR A 202 -2.81 4.60 11.37
CA TYR A 202 -1.73 4.81 10.40
C TYR A 202 -1.43 3.59 9.51
N SER A 203 -2.17 2.48 9.65
CA SER A 203 -2.12 1.37 8.68
C SER A 203 -2.51 1.80 7.27
N VAL A 204 -3.17 2.96 7.12
CA VAL A 204 -3.40 3.61 5.82
C VAL A 204 -2.12 3.75 4.99
N ASP A 205 -0.95 3.86 5.61
CA ASP A 205 0.34 3.94 4.92
C ASP A 205 0.66 2.68 4.09
N GLN A 206 0.11 1.52 4.48
CA GLN A 206 0.25 0.25 3.75
C GLN A 206 -0.76 0.11 2.60
N THR A 207 -1.77 0.99 2.58
CA THR A 207 -2.82 1.05 1.57
C THR A 207 -2.44 1.96 0.40
N GLY A 208 -3.28 1.99 -0.64
CA GLY A 208 -3.08 2.81 -1.83
C GLY A 208 -2.96 2.01 -3.12
N TRP A 209 -2.81 2.73 -4.22
CA TRP A 209 -2.73 2.13 -5.54
C TRP A 209 -1.39 1.44 -5.72
N ARG A 210 -1.45 0.16 -6.08
CA ARG A 210 -0.30 -0.60 -6.55
C ARG A 210 -0.51 -0.86 -8.03
N PRO A 211 0.49 -0.58 -8.89
CA PRO A 211 0.39 -0.92 -10.29
C PRO A 211 0.09 -2.41 -10.40
N ARG A 212 -0.84 -2.78 -11.31
CA ARG A 212 -1.16 -4.18 -11.56
C ARG A 212 0.14 -4.92 -11.86
N THR A 213 0.52 -5.84 -10.98
CA THR A 213 1.69 -6.68 -11.15
C THR A 213 1.51 -7.50 -12.43
N LYS A 214 2.32 -7.21 -13.45
CA LYS A 214 2.32 -7.93 -14.72
C LYS A 214 3.31 -9.10 -14.64
N PRO A 215 3.08 -10.19 -15.40
CA PRO A 215 4.10 -11.21 -15.57
C PRO A 215 5.35 -10.59 -16.22
N ILE A 216 6.53 -10.98 -15.74
CA ILE A 216 7.80 -10.62 -16.35
C ILE A 216 7.87 -11.38 -17.69
N ARG A 217 7.79 -10.63 -18.78
CA ARG A 217 7.89 -11.14 -20.15
C ARG A 217 9.37 -11.26 -20.57
N GLY A 218 9.61 -12.06 -21.59
CA GLY A 218 10.95 -12.26 -22.16
C GLY A 218 11.57 -13.60 -21.78
N PRO A 219 12.82 -13.86 -22.22
CA PRO A 219 13.52 -15.10 -21.91
C PRO A 219 13.69 -15.29 -20.41
N ALA A 220 13.84 -16.54 -19.99
CA ALA A 220 14.11 -16.86 -18.60
C ALA A 220 15.43 -16.22 -18.17
N LYS A 221 15.43 -15.52 -17.03
CA LYS A 221 16.67 -15.04 -16.42
C LYS A 221 17.56 -16.23 -16.04
N PRO A 222 18.89 -16.09 -16.13
CA PRO A 222 19.81 -17.15 -15.75
C PRO A 222 19.79 -17.41 -14.24
N GLY A 223 20.07 -18.65 -13.85
CA GLY A 223 20.23 -19.05 -12.46
C GLY A 223 19.00 -18.79 -11.58
N VAL A 224 19.25 -18.39 -10.33
CA VAL A 224 18.23 -18.23 -9.27
C VAL A 224 17.23 -17.12 -9.61
N LEU A 225 17.66 -16.10 -10.36
CA LEU A 225 16.78 -15.05 -10.86
C LEU A 225 15.67 -15.61 -11.78
N GLY A 226 15.96 -16.68 -12.53
CA GLY A 226 14.98 -17.39 -13.34
C GLY A 226 13.94 -18.12 -12.50
N VAL A 227 14.33 -18.63 -11.32
CA VAL A 227 13.42 -19.25 -10.35
C VAL A 227 12.52 -18.20 -9.72
N LEU A 228 13.09 -17.07 -9.25
CA LEU A 228 12.32 -15.93 -8.74
C LEU A 228 11.35 -15.36 -9.79
N GLN A 229 11.77 -15.28 -11.05
CA GLN A 229 10.90 -14.84 -12.14
C GLN A 229 9.70 -15.77 -12.32
N ALA A 230 9.92 -17.08 -12.31
CA ALA A 230 8.85 -18.07 -12.42
C ALA A 230 7.89 -18.00 -11.22
N GLU A 231 8.43 -17.85 -10.00
CA GLU A 231 7.64 -17.73 -8.78
C GLU A 231 6.80 -16.44 -8.74
N HIS A 232 7.37 -15.31 -9.18
CA HIS A 232 6.64 -14.06 -9.37
C HIS A 232 5.53 -14.21 -10.41
N ASN A 233 5.83 -14.84 -11.56
CA ASN A 233 4.84 -15.08 -12.59
C ASN A 233 3.73 -16.02 -12.11
N LEU A 234 4.04 -17.06 -11.33
CA LEU A 234 3.07 -17.92 -10.68
C LEU A 234 2.10 -17.10 -9.82
N LEU A 235 2.62 -16.26 -8.93
CA LEU A 235 1.79 -15.39 -8.08
C LEU A 235 0.85 -14.49 -8.90
N VAL A 236 1.34 -13.93 -10.01
CA VAL A 236 0.52 -13.10 -10.91
C VAL A 236 -0.56 -13.94 -11.60
N ARG A 237 -0.23 -15.16 -12.05
CA ARG A 237 -1.16 -16.07 -12.76
C ARG A 237 -2.18 -16.71 -11.82
N LEU A 238 -1.88 -16.85 -10.53
CA LEU A 238 -2.81 -17.28 -9.47
C LEU A 238 -3.98 -16.32 -9.24
N LYS A 239 -4.01 -15.16 -9.92
CA LYS A 239 -5.21 -14.32 -10.00
C LYS A 239 -6.38 -15.04 -10.69
N THR A 240 -6.10 -15.95 -11.63
CA THR A 240 -7.13 -16.80 -12.24
C THR A 240 -7.42 -17.99 -11.33
N PHE A 241 -8.70 -18.24 -11.05
CA PHE A 241 -9.12 -19.31 -10.15
C PHE A 241 -8.75 -20.70 -10.73
N PRO A 242 -7.91 -21.50 -10.04
CA PRO A 242 -7.53 -22.83 -10.50
C PRO A 242 -8.57 -23.88 -10.12
N ASN A 243 -8.71 -24.92 -10.94
CA ASN A 243 -9.43 -26.13 -10.53
C ASN A 243 -8.63 -26.93 -9.49
N ALA A 244 -9.27 -27.92 -8.84
CA ALA A 244 -8.67 -28.66 -7.73
C ALA A 244 -7.40 -29.41 -8.13
N MET A 245 -7.33 -29.93 -9.36
CA MET A 245 -6.14 -30.62 -9.86
C MET A 245 -4.95 -29.66 -10.04
N ASN A 246 -5.19 -28.51 -10.68
CA ASN A 246 -4.16 -27.48 -10.85
C ASN A 246 -3.69 -26.95 -9.50
N LEU A 247 -4.60 -26.74 -8.54
CA LEU A 247 -4.24 -26.32 -7.19
C LEU A 247 -3.33 -27.33 -6.50
N ARG A 248 -3.59 -28.63 -6.65
CA ARG A 248 -2.73 -29.71 -6.12
C ARG A 248 -1.33 -29.67 -6.71
N LEU A 249 -1.20 -29.44 -8.02
CA LEU A 249 0.10 -29.32 -8.68
C LEU A 249 0.87 -28.08 -8.21
N ILE A 250 0.17 -26.96 -8.04
CA ILE A 250 0.77 -25.73 -7.51
C ILE A 250 1.24 -25.94 -6.07
N VAL A 251 0.43 -26.55 -5.21
CA VAL A 251 0.80 -26.90 -3.83
C VAL A 251 2.02 -27.83 -3.77
N ASP A 252 2.08 -28.85 -4.62
CA ASP A 252 3.26 -29.72 -4.68
C ASP A 252 4.51 -28.97 -5.17
N SER A 253 4.36 -28.05 -6.12
CA SER A 253 5.47 -27.21 -6.58
C SER A 253 6.04 -26.35 -5.44
N GLN A 254 5.18 -25.79 -4.60
CA GLN A 254 5.59 -24.98 -3.44
C GLN A 254 6.33 -25.83 -2.40
N ARG A 255 5.86 -27.04 -2.14
CA ARG A 255 6.56 -28.02 -1.30
C ARG A 255 7.97 -28.31 -1.83
N LEU A 256 8.07 -28.63 -3.12
CA LEU A 256 9.34 -28.99 -3.77
C LEU A 256 10.32 -27.81 -3.81
N LEU A 257 9.84 -26.63 -4.20
CA LEU A 257 10.64 -25.42 -4.30
C LEU A 257 11.18 -24.99 -2.92
N THR A 258 10.33 -24.97 -1.90
CA THR A 258 10.76 -24.66 -0.52
C THR A 258 11.82 -25.65 -0.06
N THR A 259 11.59 -26.94 -0.28
CA THR A 259 12.52 -28.01 0.14
C THR A 259 13.88 -27.84 -0.51
N ALA A 260 13.90 -27.53 -1.81
CA ALA A 260 15.14 -27.34 -2.57
C ALA A 260 15.93 -26.09 -2.14
N LEU A 261 15.26 -25.07 -1.58
CA LEU A 261 15.89 -23.83 -1.15
C LEU A 261 16.45 -23.88 0.29
N ILE A 262 16.00 -24.83 1.13
CA ILE A 262 16.46 -24.97 2.52
C ILE A 262 17.99 -25.08 2.67
N PRO A 263 18.72 -25.88 1.87
CA PRO A 263 20.18 -25.98 2.01
C PRO A 263 20.89 -24.64 1.77
N TYR A 264 20.36 -23.81 0.87
CA TYR A 264 20.91 -22.49 0.59
C TYR A 264 20.61 -21.50 1.71
N ALA A 265 19.39 -21.51 2.25
CA ALA A 265 19.05 -20.70 3.42
C ALA A 265 19.89 -21.10 4.63
N GLN A 266 20.11 -22.40 4.86
CA GLN A 266 20.87 -22.90 6.01
C GLN A 266 22.29 -22.34 6.09
N ARG A 267 22.91 -22.05 4.93
CA ARG A 267 24.26 -21.46 4.84
C ARG A 267 24.31 -19.98 5.22
N ILE A 268 23.19 -19.27 5.15
CA ILE A 268 23.11 -17.80 5.28
C ILE A 268 22.33 -17.39 6.52
N ASP A 269 21.16 -17.99 6.73
CA ASP A 269 20.22 -17.74 7.83
C ASP A 269 19.56 -19.07 8.28
N PRO A 270 20.09 -19.70 9.34
CA PRO A 270 19.55 -20.94 9.90
C PRO A 270 18.09 -20.84 10.39
N ASP A 271 17.67 -19.66 10.85
CA ASP A 271 16.32 -19.42 11.37
C ASP A 271 15.31 -19.36 10.22
N LEU A 272 15.68 -18.70 9.11
CA LEU A 272 14.91 -18.74 7.87
C LEU A 272 14.79 -20.17 7.33
N ALA A 273 15.87 -20.95 7.36
CA ALA A 273 15.83 -22.36 6.98
C ALA A 273 14.88 -23.18 7.87
N GLY A 274 14.80 -22.86 9.17
CA GLY A 274 13.80 -23.40 10.11
C GLY A 274 12.38 -23.13 9.66
N ARG A 275 12.05 -21.87 9.40
CA ARG A 275 10.73 -21.47 8.90
C ARG A 275 10.37 -22.15 7.57
N TRP A 276 11.33 -22.31 6.67
CA TRP A 276 11.11 -23.00 5.40
C TRP A 276 10.91 -24.51 5.55
N ARG A 277 11.54 -25.16 6.55
CA ARG A 277 11.24 -26.55 6.91
C ARG A 277 9.78 -26.69 7.38
N GLU A 278 9.32 -25.79 8.23
CA GLU A 278 7.93 -25.77 8.70
C GLU A 278 6.93 -25.51 7.56
N ARG A 279 7.25 -24.56 6.66
CA ARG A 279 6.46 -24.30 5.45
C ARG A 279 6.36 -25.54 4.57
N ALA A 280 7.48 -26.21 4.28
CA ALA A 280 7.49 -27.44 3.47
C ALA A 280 6.67 -28.58 4.11
N ALA A 281 6.74 -28.74 5.44
CA ALA A 281 5.94 -29.70 6.18
C ALA A 281 4.44 -29.36 6.11
N THR A 282 4.09 -28.08 6.22
CA THR A 282 2.71 -27.58 6.08
C THR A 282 2.16 -27.87 4.69
N TYR A 283 2.92 -27.59 3.63
CA TYR A 283 2.52 -27.91 2.26
C TYR A 283 2.39 -29.42 2.02
N SER A 284 3.21 -30.25 2.68
CA SER A 284 3.09 -31.71 2.64
C SER A 284 1.79 -32.20 3.30
N GLN A 285 1.34 -31.53 4.35
CA GLN A 285 0.05 -31.80 4.98
C GLN A 285 -1.11 -31.37 4.06
N ILE A 286 -1.08 -30.13 3.57
CA ILE A 286 -2.10 -29.60 2.66
C ILE A 286 -2.23 -30.46 1.39
N GLN A 287 -1.11 -30.93 0.82
CA GLN A 287 -1.12 -31.81 -0.35
C GLN A 287 -1.86 -33.13 -0.09
N ARG A 288 -1.72 -33.69 1.13
CA ARG A 288 -2.44 -34.92 1.53
C ARG A 288 -3.92 -34.63 1.70
N GLU A 289 -4.27 -33.54 2.38
CA GLU A 289 -5.66 -33.13 2.63
C GLU A 289 -6.39 -32.80 1.30
N LEU A 290 -5.72 -32.15 0.36
CA LEU A 290 -6.24 -31.88 -0.99
C LEU A 290 -6.56 -33.12 -1.81
N ARG A 291 -6.08 -34.32 -1.43
CA ARG A 291 -6.50 -35.57 -2.10
C ARG A 291 -8.00 -35.83 -1.94
N ASN A 292 -8.60 -35.31 -0.87
CA ASN A 292 -10.02 -35.42 -0.58
C ASN A 292 -10.82 -34.26 -1.16
N VAL A 293 -10.20 -33.36 -1.92
CA VAL A 293 -10.88 -32.24 -2.56
C VAL A 293 -10.97 -32.46 -4.06
N GLY A 294 -12.19 -32.43 -4.59
CA GLY A 294 -12.51 -32.42 -6.00
C GLY A 294 -12.94 -31.04 -6.48
N GLY A 295 -13.00 -30.84 -7.79
CA GLY A 295 -13.48 -29.59 -8.38
C GLY A 295 -12.93 -29.37 -9.79
N ARG A 296 -13.81 -29.18 -10.76
CA ARG A 296 -13.45 -28.94 -12.18
C ARG A 296 -13.59 -27.49 -12.61
N LEU A 297 -14.21 -26.64 -11.80
CA LEU A 297 -14.40 -25.23 -12.12
C LEU A 297 -13.08 -24.46 -12.01
N GLY A 298 -12.83 -23.59 -12.99
CA GLY A 298 -11.61 -22.80 -13.09
C GLY A 298 -10.56 -23.34 -14.06
N ASN A 299 -9.61 -22.49 -14.41
CA ASN A 299 -8.48 -22.82 -15.28
C ASN A 299 -7.18 -22.26 -14.67
N GLY A 300 -6.34 -23.16 -14.19
CA GLY A 300 -5.05 -22.82 -13.57
C GLY A 300 -3.84 -23.17 -14.44
N ALA A 301 -4.02 -23.57 -15.70
CA ALA A 301 -2.94 -24.17 -16.49
C ALA A 301 -1.69 -23.27 -16.60
N ALA A 302 -1.88 -21.96 -16.79
CA ALA A 302 -0.77 -21.00 -16.85
C ALA A 302 -0.03 -20.86 -15.52
N ALA A 303 -0.75 -20.92 -14.39
CA ALA A 303 -0.14 -20.91 -13.06
C ALA A 303 0.63 -22.23 -12.83
N THR A 304 0.02 -23.37 -13.16
CA THR A 304 0.67 -24.69 -13.09
C THR A 304 1.96 -24.76 -13.92
N ALA A 305 1.95 -24.16 -15.12
CA ALA A 305 3.14 -24.10 -15.98
C ALA A 305 4.27 -23.28 -15.34
N GLU A 306 3.97 -22.13 -14.73
CA GLU A 306 4.98 -21.32 -14.04
C GLU A 306 5.49 -22.00 -12.76
N ALA A 307 4.61 -22.70 -12.04
CA ALA A 307 4.98 -23.58 -10.93
C ALA A 307 5.97 -24.69 -11.36
N ALA A 308 5.68 -25.35 -12.49
CA ALA A 308 6.57 -26.36 -13.07
C ALA A 308 7.90 -25.74 -13.54
N ASN A 309 7.87 -24.54 -14.13
CA ASN A 309 9.06 -23.79 -14.52
C ASN A 309 9.94 -23.44 -13.31
N ALA A 310 9.35 -23.00 -12.20
CA ALA A 310 10.08 -22.66 -10.98
C ALA A 310 10.83 -23.89 -10.44
N VAL A 311 10.14 -25.02 -10.30
CA VAL A 311 10.74 -26.28 -9.85
C VAL A 311 11.78 -26.80 -10.84
N GLY A 312 11.49 -26.79 -12.13
CA GLY A 312 12.42 -27.24 -13.18
C GLY A 312 13.70 -26.43 -13.19
N ARG A 313 13.60 -25.10 -13.10
CA ARG A 313 14.76 -24.19 -13.02
C ARG A 313 15.52 -24.37 -11.72
N MET A 314 14.83 -24.60 -10.61
CA MET A 314 15.47 -24.87 -9.32
C MET A 314 16.29 -26.16 -9.35
N LYS A 315 15.79 -27.22 -9.99
CA LYS A 315 16.53 -28.48 -10.18
C LYS A 315 17.74 -28.35 -11.08
N ALA A 316 17.70 -27.41 -12.04
CA ALA A 316 18.81 -27.14 -12.95
C ALA A 316 19.90 -26.27 -12.31
N LEU A 317 19.71 -25.78 -11.07
CA LEU A 317 20.73 -25.00 -10.38
C LEU A 317 21.85 -25.90 -9.85
N PRO A 318 23.12 -25.51 -10.00
CA PRO A 318 24.25 -26.15 -9.33
C PRO A 318 24.09 -26.12 -7.81
N ALA A 319 24.43 -27.20 -7.11
CA ALA A 319 24.31 -27.31 -5.65
C ALA A 319 25.23 -26.33 -4.87
N ASP A 320 26.26 -25.81 -5.54
CA ASP A 320 27.23 -24.82 -5.09
C ASP A 320 26.87 -23.39 -5.53
N ALA A 321 25.71 -23.19 -6.18
CA ALA A 321 25.27 -21.85 -6.58
C ALA A 321 25.19 -20.91 -5.37
N VAL A 322 25.86 -19.75 -5.48
CA VAL A 322 25.87 -18.72 -4.44
C VAL A 322 24.58 -17.92 -4.53
N LEU A 323 23.77 -17.94 -3.46
CA LEU A 323 22.59 -17.10 -3.33
C LEU A 323 22.93 -15.89 -2.47
N GLU A 324 22.59 -14.70 -2.94
CA GLU A 324 22.74 -13.49 -2.13
C GLU A 324 21.60 -13.38 -1.10
N PRO A 325 21.84 -12.85 0.11
CA PRO A 325 20.81 -12.70 1.14
C PRO A 325 19.55 -11.94 0.65
N ARG A 326 19.74 -10.91 -0.18
CA ARG A 326 18.63 -10.15 -0.79
C ARG A 326 17.69 -11.02 -1.64
N MET A 327 18.22 -12.07 -2.27
CA MET A 327 17.46 -13.00 -3.11
C MET A 327 16.60 -13.93 -2.24
N LEU A 328 17.13 -14.39 -1.10
CA LEU A 328 16.38 -15.16 -0.11
C LEU A 328 15.22 -14.33 0.47
N GLY A 329 15.47 -13.05 0.77
CA GLY A 329 14.42 -12.10 1.16
C GLY A 329 13.32 -11.98 0.09
N GLY A 330 13.70 -11.95 -1.19
CA GLY A 330 12.76 -11.97 -2.31
C GLY A 330 11.86 -13.22 -2.34
N PHE A 331 12.43 -14.40 -2.11
CA PHE A 331 11.65 -15.65 -1.98
C PHE A 331 10.70 -15.60 -0.80
N ASN A 332 11.14 -15.13 0.37
CA ASN A 332 10.29 -15.07 1.55
C ASN A 332 9.05 -14.21 1.30
N VAL A 333 9.22 -13.03 0.70
CA VAL A 333 8.09 -12.14 0.35
C VAL A 333 7.14 -12.79 -0.67
N LEU A 334 7.67 -13.51 -1.66
CA LEU A 334 6.85 -14.21 -2.64
C LEU A 334 6.10 -15.39 -2.00
N PHE A 335 6.75 -16.15 -1.14
CA PHE A 335 6.17 -17.27 -0.40
C PHE A 335 5.01 -16.81 0.48
N ASP A 336 5.18 -15.78 1.30
CA ASP A 336 4.09 -15.25 2.16
C ASP A 336 2.87 -14.83 1.32
N ARG A 337 3.09 -14.25 0.14
CA ARG A 337 2.03 -13.82 -0.77
C ARG A 337 1.34 -15.00 -1.48
N VAL A 338 2.11 -16.01 -1.89
CA VAL A 338 1.57 -17.24 -2.50
C VAL A 338 0.77 -18.02 -1.45
N ASP A 339 1.26 -18.12 -0.23
CA ASP A 339 0.63 -18.80 0.91
C ASP A 339 -0.72 -18.16 1.25
N SER A 340 -0.73 -16.82 1.34
CA SER A 340 -1.97 -16.05 1.52
C SER A 340 -2.94 -16.29 0.37
N ARG A 341 -2.47 -16.21 -0.88
CA ARG A 341 -3.32 -16.39 -2.07
C ARG A 341 -3.90 -17.81 -2.17
N ILE A 342 -3.12 -18.83 -1.84
CA ILE A 342 -3.60 -20.22 -1.83
C ILE A 342 -4.70 -20.40 -0.77
N THR A 343 -4.52 -19.80 0.41
CA THR A 343 -5.55 -19.80 1.45
C THR A 343 -6.85 -19.16 0.95
N ASP A 344 -6.76 -17.99 0.29
CA ASP A 344 -7.93 -17.30 -0.26
C ASP A 344 -8.62 -18.10 -1.38
N ILE A 345 -7.85 -18.80 -2.23
CA ILE A 345 -8.39 -19.68 -3.27
C ILE A 345 -9.15 -20.86 -2.67
N LEU A 346 -8.63 -21.47 -1.60
CA LEU A 346 -9.30 -22.57 -0.91
C LEU A 346 -10.64 -22.12 -0.32
N GLU A 347 -10.65 -20.98 0.36
CA GLU A 347 -11.87 -20.38 0.94
C GLU A 347 -12.89 -20.04 -0.15
N ALA A 348 -12.49 -19.26 -1.15
CA ALA A 348 -13.35 -18.86 -2.25
C ALA A 348 -13.86 -20.07 -3.06
N GLY A 349 -13.09 -21.16 -3.12
CA GLY A 349 -13.48 -22.37 -3.82
C GLY A 349 -14.65 -23.10 -3.15
N VAL A 350 -14.70 -23.12 -1.81
CA VAL A 350 -15.85 -23.67 -1.09
C VAL A 350 -17.04 -22.70 -1.14
N GLU A 351 -16.81 -21.41 -0.90
CA GLU A 351 -17.88 -20.39 -0.92
C GLU A 351 -18.62 -20.32 -2.26
N ARG A 352 -17.91 -20.55 -3.37
CA ARG A 352 -18.48 -20.58 -4.73
C ARG A 352 -19.02 -21.95 -5.14
N GLY A 353 -18.94 -22.97 -4.28
CA GLY A 353 -19.28 -24.36 -4.61
C GLY A 353 -18.39 -24.99 -5.69
N ALA A 354 -17.20 -24.43 -5.93
CA ALA A 354 -16.24 -24.92 -6.92
C ALA A 354 -15.41 -26.11 -6.43
N PHE A 355 -15.23 -26.23 -5.11
CA PHE A 355 -14.57 -27.35 -4.45
C PHE A 355 -15.56 -28.20 -3.66
N VAL A 356 -15.39 -29.52 -3.76
CA VAL A 356 -16.27 -30.55 -3.20
C VAL A 356 -15.44 -31.56 -2.42
N GLU A 357 -15.99 -32.11 -1.35
CA GLU A 357 -15.32 -33.09 -0.50
C GLU A 357 -15.57 -34.51 -0.98
N ARG A 358 -14.53 -35.33 -0.97
CA ARG A 358 -14.61 -36.75 -1.28
C ARG A 358 -14.99 -37.53 -0.03
N VAL A 359 -16.18 -38.11 -0.03
CA VAL A 359 -16.72 -38.92 1.06
C VAL A 359 -16.84 -40.37 0.61
N THR A 360 -16.42 -41.31 1.45
CA THR A 360 -16.62 -42.75 1.26
C THR A 360 -18.02 -43.12 1.72
N VAL A 361 -18.86 -43.60 0.81
CA VAL A 361 -20.24 -44.00 1.12
C VAL A 361 -20.35 -45.53 1.06
N PRO A 362 -20.92 -46.17 2.10
CA PRO A 362 -21.21 -47.60 2.07
C PRO A 362 -22.14 -47.93 0.90
N ARG A 363 -21.87 -49.04 0.20
CA ARG A 363 -22.77 -49.54 -0.84
C ARG A 363 -23.94 -50.27 -0.17
N LEU A 364 -25.17 -49.94 -0.54
CA LEU A 364 -26.35 -50.72 -0.15
C LEU A 364 -26.19 -52.15 -0.70
N VAL A 365 -26.42 -53.16 0.15
CA VAL A 365 -26.28 -54.58 -0.16
C VAL A 365 -27.27 -54.94 -1.28
N SER A 366 -26.78 -55.14 -2.50
CA SER A 366 -27.50 -55.94 -3.50
C SER A 366 -27.25 -57.40 -3.18
N GLY A 367 -28.30 -58.22 -3.17
CA GLY A 367 -28.31 -59.62 -2.73
C GLY A 367 -27.48 -60.60 -3.58
N ASP A 368 -26.33 -60.18 -4.07
CA ASP A 368 -25.49 -60.89 -5.05
C ASP A 368 -24.46 -61.83 -4.38
N GLY A 369 -24.61 -62.11 -3.07
CA GLY A 369 -23.82 -63.13 -2.34
C GLY A 369 -22.31 -62.87 -2.20
N ARG A 370 -21.81 -61.66 -2.50
CA ARG A 370 -20.39 -61.31 -2.35
C ARG A 370 -20.06 -60.81 -0.94
N LEU A 371 -19.08 -61.45 -0.29
CA LEU A 371 -18.64 -61.16 1.09
C LEU A 371 -17.88 -59.83 1.27
N VAL A 372 -17.37 -59.22 0.20
CA VAL A 372 -16.65 -57.93 0.25
C VAL A 372 -17.19 -57.01 -0.85
N HIS A 373 -17.77 -55.88 -0.45
CA HIS A 373 -18.23 -54.84 -1.38
C HIS A 373 -17.22 -53.70 -1.45
N PRO A 374 -16.76 -53.28 -2.65
CA PRO A 374 -15.86 -52.15 -2.78
C PRO A 374 -16.56 -50.85 -2.34
N VAL A 375 -15.86 -50.05 -1.53
CA VAL A 375 -16.32 -48.74 -1.05
C VAL A 375 -16.48 -47.80 -2.25
N ARG A 376 -17.60 -47.04 -2.30
CA ARG A 376 -17.84 -46.05 -3.36
C ARG A 376 -17.46 -44.67 -2.87
N GLU A 377 -16.58 -43.99 -3.62
CA GLU A 377 -16.28 -42.57 -3.38
C GLU A 377 -17.36 -41.70 -4.04
N ARG A 378 -17.88 -40.71 -3.32
CA ARG A 378 -18.76 -39.66 -3.83
C ARG A 378 -18.21 -38.29 -3.48
N PHE A 379 -18.47 -37.30 -4.33
CA PHE A 379 -18.14 -35.90 -4.03
C PHE A 379 -19.39 -35.17 -3.56
N VAL A 380 -19.31 -34.53 -2.39
CA VAL A 380 -20.41 -33.81 -1.74
C VAL A 380 -20.05 -32.33 -1.62
N PRO A 381 -20.99 -31.40 -1.86
CA PRO A 381 -20.77 -29.97 -1.60
C PRO A 381 -20.50 -29.74 -0.11
N VAL A 382 -19.57 -28.83 0.18
CA VAL A 382 -19.25 -28.43 1.55
C VAL A 382 -20.06 -27.18 1.89
N ALA A 383 -20.82 -27.22 2.99
CA ALA A 383 -21.69 -26.11 3.39
C ALA A 383 -20.91 -24.91 3.95
N ARG A 384 -19.81 -25.14 4.69
CA ARG A 384 -18.97 -24.07 5.24
C ARG A 384 -17.48 -24.31 4.99
N PRO A 385 -16.69 -23.28 4.64
CA PRO A 385 -15.24 -23.40 4.45
C PRO A 385 -14.49 -23.99 5.66
N GLY A 386 -14.97 -23.78 6.89
CA GLY A 386 -14.32 -24.30 8.11
C GLY A 386 -14.40 -25.82 8.31
N ASP A 387 -15.27 -26.48 7.53
CA ASP A 387 -15.54 -27.92 7.66
C ASP A 387 -14.45 -28.76 6.99
N LEU A 388 -13.70 -28.20 6.04
CA LEU A 388 -12.55 -28.88 5.42
C LEU A 388 -11.27 -28.69 6.23
N ASP A 389 -10.61 -29.81 6.54
CA ASP A 389 -9.30 -29.83 7.21
C ASP A 389 -8.26 -28.98 6.46
N VAL A 390 -8.27 -29.00 5.13
CA VAL A 390 -7.34 -28.22 4.30
C VAL A 390 -7.43 -26.71 4.54
N ILE A 391 -8.65 -26.19 4.73
CA ILE A 391 -8.88 -24.76 4.96
C ILE A 391 -8.45 -24.39 6.38
N ARG A 392 -8.72 -25.27 7.35
CA ARG A 392 -8.28 -25.08 8.74
C ARG A 392 -6.75 -25.06 8.84
N THR A 393 -6.07 -26.00 8.19
CA THR A 393 -4.60 -26.05 8.12
C THR A 393 -4.05 -24.81 7.44
N ALA A 394 -4.60 -24.41 6.29
CA ALA A 394 -4.17 -23.21 5.56
C ALA A 394 -4.36 -21.92 6.39
N ARG A 395 -5.53 -21.71 6.99
CA ARG A 395 -5.80 -20.55 7.86
C ARG A 395 -4.83 -20.45 9.03
N LYS A 396 -4.56 -21.57 9.69
CA LYS A 396 -3.74 -21.61 10.90
C LYS A 396 -2.24 -21.49 10.61
N ARG A 397 -1.77 -22.03 9.48
CA ARG A 397 -0.34 -22.24 9.23
C ARG A 397 0.23 -21.53 7.99
N LEU A 398 -0.60 -21.09 7.05
CA LEU A 398 -0.15 -20.36 5.85
C LEU A 398 -0.40 -18.85 5.93
N ARG A 399 -1.36 -18.38 6.74
CA ARG A 399 -1.54 -16.93 6.92
C ARG A 399 -0.43 -16.38 7.81
N PRO A 400 0.34 -15.37 7.36
CA PRO A 400 1.25 -14.64 8.23
C PRO A 400 0.44 -14.05 9.40
N ALA A 401 1.03 -14.00 10.59
CA ALA A 401 0.46 -13.21 11.67
C ALA A 401 0.28 -11.77 11.16
N ALA A 402 -0.92 -11.21 11.32
CA ALA A 402 -1.19 -9.83 10.93
C ALA A 402 -0.10 -8.94 11.55
N SER A 403 0.64 -8.20 10.72
CA SER A 403 1.58 -7.21 11.25
C SER A 403 0.78 -6.25 12.13
N PRO A 404 1.26 -5.93 13.33
CA PRO A 404 0.53 -5.06 14.23
C PRO A 404 0.21 -3.74 13.53
N VAL A 405 -1.03 -3.28 13.71
CA VAL A 405 -1.45 -1.94 13.31
C VAL A 405 -0.49 -0.97 13.97
N SER A 406 0.19 -0.13 13.19
CA SER A 406 1.04 0.90 13.76
C SER A 406 0.13 2.02 14.26
N ASP A 407 -0.16 2.01 15.56
CA ASP A 407 -0.88 3.11 16.23
C ASP A 407 -0.02 4.38 16.32
N SER A 408 1.29 4.28 16.03
CA SER A 408 2.23 5.39 16.09
C SER A 408 2.41 6.10 14.74
N PRO A 409 2.50 7.44 14.72
CA PRO A 409 2.80 8.20 13.51
C PRO A 409 4.24 7.94 13.04
N GLY A 410 4.40 7.63 11.75
CA GLY A 410 5.73 7.44 11.16
C GLY A 410 6.61 8.70 11.18
N VAL A 411 7.93 8.50 11.07
CA VAL A 411 8.98 9.53 11.20
C VAL A 411 8.74 10.79 10.36
N SER A 412 8.25 10.65 9.12
CA SER A 412 7.97 11.80 8.23
C SER A 412 6.83 12.70 8.72
N ARG A 413 5.85 12.18 9.48
CA ARG A 413 4.75 12.96 10.10
C ARG A 413 5.31 13.80 11.25
N VAL A 414 6.11 13.17 12.11
CA VAL A 414 6.81 13.83 13.23
C VAL A 414 7.73 14.93 12.71
N ASN A 415 8.50 14.64 11.67
CA ASN A 415 9.42 15.60 11.07
C ASN A 415 8.73 16.83 10.47
N LEU A 416 7.60 16.63 9.78
CA LEU A 416 6.81 17.74 9.25
C LEU A 416 6.21 18.58 10.38
N HIS A 417 5.64 17.93 11.40
CA HIS A 417 5.08 18.63 12.56
C HIS A 417 6.13 19.47 13.29
N ALA A 418 7.33 18.90 13.52
CA ALA A 418 8.45 19.63 14.09
C ALA A 418 8.86 20.84 13.22
N ALA A 419 8.85 20.70 11.89
CA ALA A 419 9.16 21.79 10.97
C ALA A 419 8.08 22.88 10.92
N LEU A 420 6.81 22.54 11.17
CA LEU A 420 5.70 23.50 11.27
C LEU A 420 5.79 24.36 12.55
N ILE A 421 6.23 23.77 13.66
CA ILE A 421 6.37 24.47 14.95
C ILE A 421 7.70 25.24 15.04
N HIS A 422 8.72 24.80 14.30
CA HIS A 422 10.05 25.39 14.34
C HIS A 422 10.03 26.90 14.06
N ARG A 423 10.41 27.69 15.06
CA ARG A 423 10.71 29.11 14.93
C ARG A 423 12.22 29.28 14.75
N PRO A 424 12.70 30.10 13.79
CA PRO A 424 14.12 30.40 13.71
C PRO A 424 14.58 31.03 15.03
N PRO A 425 15.79 30.69 15.53
CA PRO A 425 16.35 31.34 16.70
C PRO A 425 16.47 32.85 16.46
N GLU A 426 16.20 33.65 17.50
CA GLU A 426 16.35 35.09 17.44
C GLU A 426 17.78 35.46 17.00
N LYS A 427 17.91 36.51 16.19
CA LYS A 427 19.22 37.01 15.74
C LYS A 427 20.08 37.33 16.99
N GLY A 428 21.05 36.47 17.28
CA GLY A 428 22.00 36.66 18.38
C GLY A 428 22.18 35.46 19.32
N ALA A 429 21.37 34.41 19.21
CA ALA A 429 21.59 33.20 20.01
C ALA A 429 22.79 32.40 19.47
N PRO A 430 23.76 32.01 20.33
CA PRO A 430 24.92 31.22 19.90
C PRO A 430 24.47 29.86 19.35
N ASN A 431 25.01 29.50 18.19
CA ASN A 431 24.84 28.17 17.59
C ASN A 431 25.41 27.13 18.55
N VAL A 432 24.55 26.40 19.26
CA VAL A 432 24.95 25.19 19.96
C VAL A 432 24.81 24.04 18.96
N PRO A 433 25.90 23.37 18.54
CA PRO A 433 25.81 22.22 17.67
C PRO A 433 25.16 21.06 18.41
N TYR A 434 24.08 20.51 17.85
CA TYR A 434 23.51 19.25 18.30
C TYR A 434 24.38 18.09 17.77
N LEU A 435 24.86 17.25 18.70
CA LEU A 435 25.46 15.94 18.45
C LEU A 435 24.40 14.89 18.10
#